data_AF-A0AAV2UVR9-F1
#
_entry.id   AF-A0AAV2UVR9-F1
#
_cell.length_a   1.000
_cell.length_b   1.000
_cell.length_c   1.000
_cell.angle_alpha   90.00
_cell.angle_beta   90.00
_cell.angle_gamma   90.00
#
_symmetry.space_group_name_H-M   'P 1'
#
loop_
_entity.id
_entity.type
_entity.pdbx_description
1 polymer ?
#
loop_
_entity_poly.entity_id
_entity_poly.type
_entity_poly.pdbx_seq_one_letter_code
_entity_poly.pdbx_strand_id
1 'polypeptide(L)'
;MTTPLFPKNDGFVTIRQGKTGDCYLLAALDCILNSGSEGYATIKSLFKETKDGIEVRFKSSDLSQNLQKDKLQGKYKYHYDPINNQDVFFIDKKKIQEIDQTTDGVKSNSLAIKILERLSSYYLASDWNPNLPLASIVAHKGATGSKRHNETSTKFVGQLLGFMAHDTRDFHEIIRLKTTAPQEPVYISIKYGEVDSNGVRHGRHALRLDRIIPNPKSAGGYDFVLVNPWNNQLKETYSLDEIQQRKCRFSIFSTKPYKNDLKPYEHDLKEKLFKVYQKLGKKIFDNDKLYQMILKMSEANGKLLDLRTISKCVKLYERISGFPNLFAALSLREQQAMISCVDLNTKPTQFIKSFLSSAPSARSAVFEHLDLTEYYVNLISQYPIESVNFDDSIESVNKYKESVISELQKIKDRAFAQKKYTQLNNATIEKAFAEKLREVDALFRFGLFFKPQNIDLNQALNINPNQELNIDLNQALNVDPDQELNIDPDQELNIDPDQRIDLNQGIDINRYRFGLFSKPTNINPNQELDIDLNQKLNLETKAKN
;
A
#
# COMPACT_ATOMS: atom_id res chain seq x y z
N MET A 1 -43.42 10.21 7.58
CA MET A 1 -42.22 10.23 8.43
C MET A 1 -41.29 11.31 7.91
N THR A 2 -40.82 12.20 8.77
CA THR A 2 -39.83 13.22 8.42
C THR A 2 -38.50 12.54 8.10
N THR A 3 -37.82 12.98 7.04
CA THR A 3 -36.50 12.44 6.69
C THR A 3 -35.51 12.77 7.81
N PRO A 4 -34.74 11.80 8.33
CA PRO A 4 -33.74 12.09 9.37
C PRO A 4 -32.60 12.95 8.80
N LEU A 5 -31.86 13.64 9.67
CA LEU A 5 -30.69 14.43 9.25
C LEU A 5 -29.66 13.56 8.51
N PHE A 6 -29.36 12.40 9.10
CA PHE A 6 -28.56 11.34 8.51
C PHE A 6 -29.26 9.97 8.73
N PRO A 7 -29.04 8.98 7.84
CA PRO A 7 -29.52 7.62 8.04
C PRO A 7 -29.07 7.02 9.39
N LYS A 8 -29.87 6.12 9.95
CA LYS A 8 -29.52 5.40 11.19
C LYS A 8 -28.22 4.60 10.99
N ASN A 9 -27.41 4.52 12.04
CA ASN A 9 -26.13 3.79 12.08
C ASN A 9 -25.16 4.20 10.96
N ASP A 10 -25.19 5.48 10.56
CA ASP A 10 -24.37 6.01 9.47
C ASP A 10 -24.51 5.20 8.17
N GLY A 11 -25.73 4.72 7.91
CA GLY A 11 -26.08 3.92 6.75
C GLY A 11 -25.99 4.70 5.42
N PHE A 12 -26.10 3.96 4.32
CA PHE A 12 -25.97 4.50 2.97
C PHE A 12 -26.90 5.69 2.70
N VAL A 13 -26.34 6.79 2.23
CA VAL A 13 -27.07 8.00 1.83
C VAL A 13 -27.51 7.86 0.38
N THR A 14 -28.82 7.93 0.13
CA THR A 14 -29.38 7.87 -1.22
C THR A 14 -29.44 9.27 -1.83
N ILE A 15 -29.11 9.39 -3.10
CA ILE A 15 -29.15 10.64 -3.86
C ILE A 15 -29.83 10.37 -5.19
N ARG A 16 -30.91 11.12 -5.43
CA ARG A 16 -31.55 11.23 -6.75
C ARG A 16 -31.70 12.70 -7.08
N GLN A 17 -30.86 13.19 -7.98
CA GLN A 17 -30.88 14.58 -8.42
C GLN A 17 -32.25 14.95 -9.03
N GLY A 18 -32.74 16.14 -8.69
CA GLY A 18 -33.94 16.71 -9.30
C GLY A 18 -33.71 17.21 -10.74
N LYS A 19 -34.74 17.83 -11.34
CA LYS A 19 -34.64 18.45 -12.68
C LYS A 19 -33.69 19.66 -12.72
N THR A 20 -33.43 20.21 -11.55
CA THR A 20 -32.55 21.33 -11.25
C THR A 20 -31.67 20.88 -10.09
N GLY A 21 -30.36 20.79 -10.30
CA GLY A 21 -29.44 20.33 -9.26
C GLY A 21 -27.99 20.44 -9.71
N ASP A 22 -27.10 20.64 -8.74
CA ASP A 22 -25.66 20.71 -9.00
C ASP A 22 -25.05 19.30 -8.93
N CYS A 23 -24.89 18.68 -10.10
CA CYS A 23 -24.25 17.37 -10.21
C CYS A 23 -22.84 17.35 -9.59
N TYR A 24 -22.13 18.48 -9.57
CA TYR A 24 -20.79 18.55 -8.98
C TYR A 24 -20.85 18.46 -7.45
N LEU A 25 -21.75 19.22 -6.82
CA LEU A 25 -22.00 19.12 -5.37
C LEU A 25 -22.46 17.71 -4.99
N LEU A 26 -23.44 17.17 -5.70
CA LEU A 26 -24.02 15.86 -5.38
C LEU A 26 -23.03 14.72 -5.59
N ALA A 27 -22.25 14.73 -6.68
CA ALA A 27 -21.20 13.75 -6.90
C ALA A 27 -20.09 13.86 -5.83
N ALA A 28 -19.70 15.07 -5.44
CA ALA A 28 -18.71 15.27 -4.38
C ALA A 28 -19.22 14.77 -3.02
N LEU A 29 -20.47 15.08 -2.64
CA LEU A 29 -21.08 14.54 -1.43
C LEU A 29 -21.14 13.03 -1.45
N ASP A 30 -21.57 12.42 -2.57
CA ASP A 30 -21.58 10.97 -2.73
C ASP A 30 -20.17 10.38 -2.58
N CYS A 31 -19.13 11.05 -3.10
CA CYS A 31 -17.74 10.60 -2.94
C CYS A 31 -17.30 10.63 -1.47
N ILE A 32 -17.47 11.76 -0.80
CA ILE A 32 -16.99 11.98 0.57
C ILE A 32 -17.74 11.10 1.58
N LEU A 33 -19.04 10.89 1.39
CA LEU A 33 -19.84 10.02 2.25
C LEU A 33 -19.48 8.54 2.07
N ASN A 34 -18.93 8.16 0.91
CA ASN A 34 -18.48 6.80 0.62
C ASN A 34 -16.95 6.61 0.80
N SER A 35 -16.20 7.62 1.25
CA SER A 35 -14.73 7.53 1.40
C SER A 35 -14.26 7.00 2.76
N GLY A 36 -15.11 6.27 3.47
CA GLY A 36 -14.85 5.76 4.82
C GLY A 36 -15.46 6.63 5.94
N SER A 37 -15.17 6.26 7.18
CA SER A 37 -15.78 6.85 8.39
C SER A 37 -15.41 8.34 8.58
N GLU A 38 -14.22 8.76 8.17
CA GLU A 38 -13.74 10.14 8.33
C GLU A 38 -14.53 11.14 7.49
N GLY A 39 -14.81 10.82 6.22
CA GLY A 39 -15.56 11.69 5.32
C GLY A 39 -17.00 11.86 5.81
N TYR A 40 -17.64 10.76 6.22
CA TYR A 40 -18.98 10.78 6.80
C TYR A 40 -19.03 11.62 8.09
N ALA A 41 -18.11 11.38 9.02
CA ALA A 41 -18.03 12.13 10.27
C ALA A 41 -17.81 13.63 10.04
N THR A 42 -16.99 13.99 9.04
CA THR A 42 -16.72 15.39 8.70
C THR A 42 -17.98 16.08 8.18
N ILE A 43 -18.70 15.48 7.24
CA ILE A 43 -19.99 16.03 6.74
C ILE A 43 -21.01 16.13 7.89
N LYS A 44 -21.08 15.11 8.74
CA LYS A 44 -21.97 15.10 9.92
C LYS A 44 -21.65 16.22 10.90
N SER A 45 -20.37 16.55 11.10
CA SER A 45 -19.93 17.60 12.01
C SER A 45 -20.32 19.02 11.59
N LEU A 46 -20.71 19.22 10.32
CA LEU A 46 -21.27 20.49 9.85
C LEU A 46 -22.62 20.80 10.50
N PHE A 47 -23.31 19.81 11.06
CA PHE A 47 -24.67 19.95 11.55
C PHE A 47 -24.77 19.75 13.05
N LYS A 48 -25.70 20.50 13.67
CA LYS A 48 -26.11 20.30 15.06
C LYS A 48 -27.63 20.42 15.16
N GLU A 49 -28.28 19.33 15.54
CA GLU A 49 -29.72 19.34 15.86
C GLU A 49 -29.97 20.03 17.19
N THR A 50 -31.02 20.84 17.25
CA THR A 50 -31.47 21.55 18.45
C THR A 50 -32.97 21.33 18.64
N LYS A 51 -33.49 21.70 19.81
CA LYS A 51 -34.94 21.64 20.08
C LYS A 51 -35.78 22.49 19.13
N ASP A 52 -35.20 23.53 18.53
CA ASP A 52 -35.91 24.55 17.73
C ASP A 52 -35.64 24.44 16.22
N GLY A 53 -34.67 23.62 15.81
CA GLY A 53 -34.23 23.54 14.42
C GLY A 53 -32.85 22.91 14.26
N ILE A 54 -32.18 23.22 13.16
CA ILE A 54 -30.85 22.70 12.81
C ILE A 54 -29.89 23.87 12.65
N GLU A 55 -28.73 23.79 13.29
CA GLU A 55 -27.57 24.64 12.97
C GLU A 55 -26.70 23.96 11.92
N VAL A 56 -26.26 24.73 10.93
CA VAL A 56 -25.27 24.33 9.92
C VAL A 56 -24.08 25.26 10.01
N ARG A 57 -22.87 24.70 10.08
CA ARG A 57 -21.62 25.44 10.32
C ARG A 57 -20.64 25.15 9.19
N PHE A 58 -20.32 26.16 8.41
CA PHE A 58 -19.24 26.09 7.41
C PHE A 58 -18.00 26.80 7.92
N LYS A 59 -16.82 26.29 7.58
CA LYS A 59 -15.57 27.01 7.87
C LYS A 59 -15.53 28.28 7.00
N SER A 60 -15.30 29.42 7.63
CA SER A 60 -15.14 30.67 6.89
C SER A 60 -13.85 30.63 6.07
N SER A 61 -13.94 31.03 4.80
CA SER A 61 -12.85 31.05 3.83
C SER A 61 -13.05 32.19 2.83
N ASP A 62 -12.20 32.31 1.80
CA ASP A 62 -12.41 33.27 0.70
C ASP A 62 -13.80 33.13 0.06
N LEU A 63 -14.38 31.92 0.11
CA LEU A 63 -15.72 31.66 -0.39
C LEU A 63 -16.79 32.48 0.36
N SER A 64 -16.58 32.78 1.65
CA SER A 64 -17.50 33.56 2.47
C SER A 64 -17.66 35.01 2.01
N GLN A 65 -16.73 35.53 1.18
CA GLN A 65 -16.88 36.83 0.53
C GLN A 65 -18.04 36.84 -0.49
N ASN A 66 -18.38 35.68 -1.07
CA ASN A 66 -19.49 35.53 -2.00
C ASN A 66 -20.82 35.25 -1.30
N LEU A 67 -20.87 35.23 0.04
CA LEU A 67 -22.10 34.94 0.77
C LEU A 67 -23.14 36.03 0.56
N GLN A 68 -24.22 35.70 -0.15
CA GLN A 68 -25.31 36.61 -0.51
C GLN A 68 -26.30 36.79 0.66
N LYS A 69 -25.87 37.52 1.69
CA LYS A 69 -26.54 37.67 2.99
C LYS A 69 -27.95 38.29 2.90
N ASP A 70 -28.14 39.20 1.96
CA ASP A 70 -29.43 39.86 1.66
C ASP A 70 -30.53 38.83 1.32
N LYS A 71 -30.16 37.70 0.72
CA LYS A 71 -31.10 36.66 0.27
C LYS A 71 -31.48 35.65 1.35
N LEU A 72 -30.84 35.72 2.51
CA LEU A 72 -31.11 34.85 3.65
C LEU A 72 -32.35 35.31 4.43
N GLN A 73 -32.73 36.59 4.31
CA GLN A 73 -33.82 37.19 5.05
C GLN A 73 -35.11 36.41 4.90
N GLY A 74 -35.75 36.09 6.04
CA GLY A 74 -36.99 35.30 6.09
C GLY A 74 -36.83 33.80 5.79
N LYS A 75 -35.62 33.32 5.48
CA LYS A 75 -35.33 31.91 5.15
C LYS A 75 -34.39 31.24 6.15
N TYR A 76 -33.31 31.94 6.53
CA TYR A 76 -32.28 31.42 7.43
C TYR A 76 -31.83 32.54 8.37
N LYS A 77 -31.59 32.21 9.65
CA LYS A 77 -30.84 33.10 10.53
C LYS A 77 -29.36 32.85 10.30
N TYR A 78 -28.57 33.91 10.20
CA TYR A 78 -27.12 33.81 9.98
C TYR A 78 -26.36 34.66 10.99
N HIS A 79 -25.23 34.14 11.47
CA HIS A 79 -24.19 34.93 12.10
C HIS A 79 -22.82 34.34 11.79
N TYR A 80 -21.79 35.17 11.93
CA TYR A 80 -20.40 34.74 11.89
C TYR A 80 -19.92 34.44 13.32
N ASP A 81 -19.33 33.26 13.52
CA ASP A 81 -18.69 32.84 14.77
C ASP A 81 -17.17 33.13 14.67
N PRO A 82 -16.69 34.20 15.32
CA PRO A 82 -15.28 34.60 15.24
C PRO A 82 -14.35 33.67 16.02
N ILE A 83 -14.86 32.94 17.02
CA ILE A 83 -14.05 32.05 17.86
C ILE A 83 -13.61 30.84 17.04
N ASN A 84 -14.54 30.27 16.28
CA ASN A 84 -14.28 29.09 15.47
C ASN A 84 -13.97 29.41 13.99
N ASN A 85 -14.06 30.69 13.59
CA ASN A 85 -13.98 31.16 12.21
C ASN A 85 -14.97 30.40 11.31
N GLN A 86 -16.26 30.53 11.63
CA GLN A 86 -17.35 29.80 10.96
C GLN A 86 -18.51 30.70 10.54
N ASP A 87 -19.09 30.39 9.38
CA ASP A 87 -20.40 30.86 8.98
C ASP A 87 -21.46 29.93 9.58
N VAL A 88 -22.37 30.48 10.39
CA VAL A 88 -23.38 29.69 11.11
C VAL A 88 -24.78 30.05 10.62
N PHE A 89 -25.49 29.04 10.12
CA PHE A 89 -26.87 29.13 9.67
C PHE A 89 -27.77 28.39 10.63
N PHE A 90 -28.89 28.98 11.01
CA PHE A 90 -29.95 28.31 11.75
C PHE A 90 -31.21 28.19 10.89
N ILE A 91 -31.71 26.97 10.81
CA ILE A 91 -32.89 26.56 10.02
C ILE A 91 -33.97 26.13 11.01
N ASP A 92 -35.07 26.87 11.08
CA ASP A 92 -36.18 26.52 11.97
C ASP A 92 -36.98 25.31 11.46
N LYS A 93 -37.82 24.75 12.34
CA LYS A 93 -38.67 23.58 12.02
C LYS A 93 -39.59 23.79 10.82
N LYS A 94 -40.14 24.99 10.63
CA LYS A 94 -41.04 25.27 9.51
C LYS A 94 -40.27 25.19 8.19
N LYS A 95 -39.07 25.80 8.15
CA LYS A 95 -38.21 25.75 6.99
C LYS A 95 -37.67 24.35 6.73
N ILE A 96 -37.36 23.57 7.77
CA ILE A 96 -36.97 22.16 7.64
C ILE A 96 -38.09 21.35 6.96
N GLN A 97 -39.34 21.51 7.39
CA GLN A 97 -40.48 20.82 6.78
C GLN A 97 -40.66 21.21 5.31
N GLU A 98 -40.54 22.50 4.99
CA GLU A 98 -40.58 23.00 3.61
C GLU A 98 -39.49 22.35 2.74
N ILE A 99 -38.25 22.31 3.25
CA ILE A 99 -37.11 21.68 2.57
C ILE A 99 -37.37 20.18 2.34
N ASP A 100 -37.90 19.48 3.33
CA ASP A 100 -38.10 18.02 3.28
C ASP A 100 -39.20 17.62 2.30
N GLN A 101 -40.27 18.43 2.21
CA GLN A 101 -41.44 18.20 1.35
C GLN A 101 -41.23 18.63 -0.11
N THR A 102 -40.23 19.48 -0.39
CA THR A 102 -39.93 19.92 -1.76
C THR A 102 -39.46 18.74 -2.61
N THR A 103 -40.06 18.54 -3.80
CA THR A 103 -39.74 17.39 -4.68
C THR A 103 -38.92 17.73 -5.93
N ASP A 104 -38.73 19.01 -6.24
CA ASP A 104 -38.02 19.49 -7.43
C ASP A 104 -36.49 19.52 -7.30
N GLY A 105 -35.98 19.59 -6.06
CA GLY A 105 -34.56 19.45 -5.74
C GLY A 105 -34.14 18.00 -5.56
N VAL A 106 -33.00 17.79 -4.89
CA VAL A 106 -32.51 16.44 -4.58
C VAL A 106 -33.49 15.66 -3.71
N LYS A 107 -33.77 14.42 -4.12
CA LYS A 107 -34.48 13.43 -3.31
C LYS A 107 -33.45 12.54 -2.61
N SER A 108 -33.50 12.49 -1.29
CA SER A 108 -32.53 11.77 -0.46
C SER A 108 -33.19 11.26 0.82
N ASN A 109 -32.68 10.15 1.36
CA ASN A 109 -32.97 9.66 2.71
C ASN A 109 -32.23 10.45 3.82
N SER A 110 -31.50 11.51 3.46
CA SER A 110 -30.80 12.42 4.38
C SER A 110 -31.24 13.86 4.14
N LEU A 111 -31.74 14.49 5.20
CA LEU A 111 -32.08 15.92 5.17
C LEU A 111 -30.82 16.79 5.01
N ALA A 112 -29.65 16.34 5.47
CA ALA A 112 -28.39 17.05 5.29
C ALA A 112 -28.10 17.35 3.82
N ILE A 113 -28.30 16.38 2.91
CA ILE A 113 -28.11 16.56 1.46
C ILE A 113 -29.05 17.63 0.91
N LYS A 114 -30.33 17.59 1.32
CA LYS A 114 -31.35 18.58 0.91
C LYS A 114 -31.00 20.00 1.39
N ILE A 115 -30.43 20.11 2.58
CA ILE A 115 -29.99 21.39 3.17
C ILE A 115 -28.76 21.93 2.43
N LEU A 116 -27.73 21.10 2.19
CA LEU A 116 -26.50 21.53 1.51
C LEU A 116 -26.75 21.97 0.06
N GLU A 117 -27.64 21.28 -0.66
CA GLU A 117 -28.07 21.72 -2.00
C GLU A 117 -28.58 23.16 -1.96
N ARG A 118 -29.32 23.55 -0.92
CA ARG A 118 -29.88 24.90 -0.82
C ARG A 118 -28.88 25.93 -0.31
N LEU A 119 -28.10 25.59 0.72
CA LEU A 119 -27.15 26.55 1.30
C LEU A 119 -25.99 26.86 0.35
N SER A 120 -25.54 25.88 -0.45
CA SER A 120 -24.48 26.09 -1.43
C SER A 120 -24.79 27.19 -2.45
N SER A 121 -26.05 27.41 -2.81
CA SER A 121 -26.44 28.45 -3.78
C SER A 121 -26.15 29.87 -3.29
N TYR A 122 -26.08 30.07 -1.97
CA TYR A 122 -25.81 31.38 -1.35
C TYR A 122 -24.34 31.79 -1.41
N TYR A 123 -23.46 30.86 -1.77
CA TYR A 123 -22.02 31.09 -1.95
C TYR A 123 -21.63 31.20 -3.44
N LEU A 124 -22.60 31.14 -4.35
CA LEU A 124 -22.34 31.29 -5.78
C LEU A 124 -21.85 32.70 -6.08
N ALA A 125 -20.91 32.81 -7.02
CA ALA A 125 -20.41 34.11 -7.48
C ALA A 125 -21.43 34.85 -8.37
N SER A 126 -22.34 34.10 -9.02
CA SER A 126 -23.41 34.68 -9.83
C SER A 126 -24.55 35.20 -8.97
N ASP A 127 -25.09 36.35 -9.35
CA ASP A 127 -26.35 36.83 -8.81
C ASP A 127 -27.53 35.95 -9.29
N TRP A 128 -28.60 35.83 -8.49
CA TRP A 128 -29.81 35.05 -8.79
C TRP A 128 -31.04 35.58 -8.05
N ASN A 129 -32.22 35.59 -8.69
CA ASN A 129 -33.41 36.21 -8.10
C ASN A 129 -33.99 35.36 -6.95
N PRO A 130 -33.98 35.84 -5.69
CA PRO A 130 -34.45 35.07 -4.52
C PRO A 130 -35.97 34.94 -4.42
N ASN A 131 -36.73 35.69 -5.24
CA ASN A 131 -38.19 35.72 -5.27
C ASN A 131 -38.79 34.68 -6.22
N LEU A 132 -37.97 33.98 -7.01
CA LEU A 132 -38.45 32.90 -7.87
C LEU A 132 -38.85 31.67 -7.03
N PRO A 133 -39.85 30.90 -7.47
CA PRO A 133 -40.11 29.59 -6.89
C PRO A 133 -38.84 28.73 -6.93
N LEU A 134 -38.50 28.11 -5.80
CA LEU A 134 -37.32 27.22 -5.69
C LEU A 134 -35.99 27.91 -6.05
N ALA A 135 -35.91 29.23 -5.86
CA ALA A 135 -34.80 30.05 -6.35
C ALA A 135 -33.40 29.51 -6.03
N SER A 136 -33.17 29.02 -4.80
CA SER A 136 -31.87 28.44 -4.41
C SER A 136 -31.53 27.15 -5.17
N ILE A 137 -32.53 26.34 -5.51
CA ILE A 137 -32.35 25.10 -6.30
C ILE A 137 -32.12 25.47 -7.78
N VAL A 138 -32.87 26.43 -8.31
CA VAL A 138 -32.78 26.88 -9.71
C VAL A 138 -31.46 27.62 -9.97
N ALA A 139 -30.91 28.32 -8.98
CA ALA A 139 -29.63 29.02 -9.08
C ALA A 139 -28.47 28.13 -9.58
N HIS A 140 -28.54 26.81 -9.30
CA HIS A 140 -27.55 25.85 -9.77
C HIS A 140 -27.50 25.66 -11.29
N LYS A 141 -28.56 26.01 -12.04
CA LYS A 141 -28.52 25.99 -13.51
C LYS A 141 -27.59 27.05 -14.09
N GLY A 142 -27.38 28.16 -13.36
CA GLY A 142 -26.70 29.36 -13.86
C GLY A 142 -27.50 30.05 -14.96
N ALA A 143 -27.28 31.36 -15.13
CA ALA A 143 -27.70 32.05 -16.35
C ALA A 143 -26.67 31.77 -17.46
N THR A 144 -27.10 31.70 -18.72
CA THR A 144 -26.21 31.55 -19.87
C THR A 144 -25.11 32.62 -19.82
N GLY A 145 -23.84 32.20 -19.74
CA GLY A 145 -22.70 33.11 -19.65
C GLY A 145 -22.28 33.56 -18.24
N SER A 146 -23.03 33.21 -17.19
CA SER A 146 -22.66 33.52 -15.80
C SER A 146 -21.62 32.56 -15.22
N LYS A 147 -20.61 33.10 -14.52
CA LYS A 147 -19.64 32.28 -13.75
C LYS A 147 -20.27 31.88 -12.41
N ARG A 148 -20.64 30.60 -12.26
CA ARG A 148 -21.18 30.05 -10.99
C ARG A 148 -20.18 30.12 -9.83
N HIS A 149 -18.89 29.97 -10.14
CA HIS A 149 -17.80 30.02 -9.19
C HIS A 149 -16.65 30.85 -9.77
N ASN A 150 -15.83 31.47 -8.91
CA ASN A 150 -14.63 32.18 -9.34
C ASN A 150 -13.53 31.23 -9.85
N GLU A 151 -13.59 29.96 -9.44
CA GLU A 151 -12.61 28.91 -9.74
C GLU A 151 -13.30 27.63 -10.27
N THR A 152 -12.74 26.44 -10.04
CA THR A 152 -13.37 25.18 -10.45
C THR A 152 -14.45 24.74 -9.45
N SER A 153 -15.47 24.01 -9.92
CA SER A 153 -16.49 23.41 -9.03
C SER A 153 -15.87 22.52 -7.95
N THR A 154 -14.72 21.88 -8.23
CA THR A 154 -13.96 21.09 -7.25
C THR A 154 -13.50 21.93 -6.08
N LYS A 155 -12.84 23.06 -6.37
CA LYS A 155 -12.34 23.97 -5.33
C LYS A 155 -13.48 24.64 -4.56
N PHE A 156 -14.55 25.03 -5.26
CA PHE A 156 -15.77 25.56 -4.63
C PHE A 156 -16.37 24.58 -3.62
N VAL A 157 -16.62 23.33 -4.03
CA VAL A 157 -17.22 22.33 -3.12
C VAL A 157 -16.25 21.96 -2.00
N GLY A 158 -14.95 21.85 -2.29
CA GLY A 158 -13.92 21.61 -1.28
C GLY A 158 -13.91 22.69 -0.20
N GLN A 159 -13.86 23.97 -0.58
CA GLN A 159 -13.90 25.10 0.35
C GLN A 159 -15.20 25.14 1.16
N LEU A 160 -16.35 24.94 0.51
CA LEU A 160 -17.66 24.95 1.17
C LEU A 160 -17.76 23.86 2.25
N LEU A 161 -17.31 22.65 1.93
CA LEU A 161 -17.44 21.48 2.81
C LEU A 161 -16.24 21.31 3.77
N GLY A 162 -15.20 22.12 3.66
CA GLY A 162 -14.02 22.08 4.53
C GLY A 162 -12.96 21.02 4.14
N PHE A 163 -12.90 20.66 2.87
CA PHE A 163 -11.96 19.68 2.32
C PHE A 163 -10.97 20.32 1.35
N MET A 164 -9.72 19.87 1.41
CA MET A 164 -8.78 20.11 0.30
C MET A 164 -9.24 19.34 -0.92
N ALA A 165 -9.24 20.00 -2.08
CA ALA A 165 -9.60 19.37 -3.33
C ALA A 165 -8.78 19.92 -4.48
N HIS A 166 -8.43 19.06 -5.43
CA HIS A 166 -7.71 19.45 -6.64
C HIS A 166 -8.19 18.65 -7.84
N ASP A 167 -7.85 19.15 -9.03
CA ASP A 167 -8.22 18.55 -10.31
C ASP A 167 -6.98 17.94 -10.99
N THR A 168 -7.14 16.77 -11.62
CA THR A 168 -6.14 16.16 -12.52
C THR A 168 -6.79 15.65 -13.80
N ARG A 169 -5.99 15.50 -14.86
CA ARG A 169 -6.39 14.83 -16.11
C ARG A 169 -5.55 13.59 -16.40
N ASP A 170 -4.66 13.22 -15.48
CA ASP A 170 -3.80 12.05 -15.64
C ASP A 170 -4.58 10.78 -15.28
N PHE A 171 -4.92 9.99 -16.30
CA PHE A 171 -5.62 8.72 -16.14
C PHE A 171 -4.77 7.71 -15.35
N HIS A 172 -3.45 7.70 -15.55
CA HIS A 172 -2.57 6.74 -14.87
C HIS A 172 -2.44 7.06 -13.39
N GLU A 173 -2.42 8.35 -13.03
CA GLU A 173 -2.51 8.79 -11.63
C GLU A 173 -3.77 8.26 -10.95
N ILE A 174 -4.93 8.39 -11.60
CA ILE A 174 -6.21 7.96 -11.04
C ILE A 174 -6.36 6.45 -11.00
N ILE A 175 -5.89 5.73 -12.03
CA ILE A 175 -5.82 4.26 -12.01
C ILE A 175 -4.98 3.82 -10.81
N ARG A 176 -3.75 4.35 -10.66
CA ARG A 176 -2.88 4.02 -9.51
C ARG A 176 -3.53 4.36 -8.18
N LEU A 177 -4.16 5.53 -8.06
CA LEU A 177 -4.82 5.98 -6.85
C LEU A 177 -5.94 5.01 -6.47
N LYS A 178 -6.85 4.70 -7.39
CA LYS A 178 -8.01 3.83 -7.12
C LYS A 178 -7.67 2.36 -7.00
N THR A 179 -6.57 1.88 -7.58
CA THR A 179 -6.08 0.52 -7.33
C THR A 179 -5.38 0.38 -5.99
N THR A 180 -4.75 1.45 -5.48
CA THR A 180 -3.97 1.41 -4.22
C THR A 180 -4.81 1.82 -3.02
N ALA A 181 -5.66 2.83 -3.17
CA ALA A 181 -6.55 3.37 -2.16
C ALA A 181 -7.98 3.50 -2.73
N PRO A 182 -8.73 2.39 -2.84
CA PRO A 182 -10.05 2.38 -3.51
C PRO A 182 -11.07 3.36 -2.91
N GLN A 183 -10.93 3.64 -1.61
CA GLN A 183 -11.82 4.52 -0.85
C GLN A 183 -11.56 6.02 -1.05
N GLU A 184 -10.50 6.42 -1.76
CA GLU A 184 -10.22 7.85 -1.99
C GLU A 184 -11.39 8.53 -2.72
N PRO A 185 -11.91 9.67 -2.22
CA PRO A 185 -13.08 10.33 -2.78
C PRO A 185 -12.71 11.02 -4.08
N VAL A 186 -13.09 10.38 -5.19
CA VAL A 186 -12.84 10.88 -6.55
C VAL A 186 -14.15 10.93 -7.30
N TYR A 187 -14.48 12.09 -7.86
CA TYR A 187 -15.47 12.17 -8.94
C TYR A 187 -14.78 12.48 -10.26
N ILE A 188 -15.44 12.08 -11.35
CA ILE A 188 -15.03 12.39 -12.71
C ILE A 188 -16.07 13.32 -13.35
N SER A 189 -15.59 14.37 -13.99
CA SER A 189 -16.39 15.24 -14.84
C SER A 189 -16.12 14.91 -16.30
N ILE A 190 -17.13 14.46 -17.03
CA ILE A 190 -17.01 14.01 -18.44
C ILE A 190 -18.02 14.72 -19.33
N LYS A 191 -17.75 14.72 -20.65
CA LYS A 191 -18.79 14.94 -21.66
C LYS A 191 -19.71 13.72 -21.67
N TYR A 192 -20.85 13.85 -21.01
CA TYR A 192 -21.73 12.74 -20.71
C TYR A 192 -22.71 12.44 -21.84
N GLY A 193 -23.22 13.49 -22.50
CA GLY A 193 -24.23 13.36 -23.53
C GLY A 193 -23.81 12.51 -24.73
N GLU A 194 -24.81 12.15 -25.53
CA GLU A 194 -24.58 11.44 -26.78
C GLU A 194 -23.86 12.30 -27.82
N VAL A 195 -23.26 11.62 -28.78
CA VAL A 195 -22.64 12.24 -29.94
C VAL A 195 -23.75 12.83 -30.81
N ASP A 196 -23.69 14.12 -31.09
CA ASP A 196 -24.63 14.74 -32.04
C ASP A 196 -24.29 14.37 -33.50
N SER A 197 -25.09 14.85 -34.45
CA SER A 197 -24.88 14.63 -35.89
C SER A 197 -23.55 15.17 -36.42
N ASN A 198 -22.85 16.03 -35.67
CA ASN A 198 -21.55 16.58 -36.03
C ASN A 198 -20.39 15.86 -35.34
N GLY A 199 -20.63 14.74 -34.66
CA GLY A 199 -19.58 14.01 -33.95
C GLY A 199 -19.23 14.61 -32.59
N VAL A 200 -20.01 15.56 -32.06
CA VAL A 200 -19.69 16.30 -30.83
C VAL A 200 -20.55 15.82 -29.66
N ARG A 201 -19.90 15.39 -28.58
CA ARG A 201 -20.56 15.19 -27.28
C ARG A 201 -20.73 16.52 -26.54
N HIS A 202 -21.94 16.80 -26.09
CA HIS A 202 -22.32 18.00 -25.32
C HIS A 202 -22.67 17.66 -23.86
N GLY A 203 -22.67 18.69 -23.02
CA GLY A 203 -23.05 18.57 -21.60
C GLY A 203 -21.96 17.95 -20.73
N ARG A 204 -21.39 18.74 -19.81
CA ARG A 204 -20.52 18.18 -18.76
C ARG A 204 -21.36 17.70 -17.60
N HIS A 205 -21.11 16.48 -17.16
CA HIS A 205 -21.74 15.88 -15.99
C HIS A 205 -20.68 15.33 -15.04
N ALA A 206 -20.98 15.31 -13.74
CA ALA A 206 -20.11 14.75 -12.72
C ALA A 206 -20.67 13.42 -12.20
N LEU A 207 -19.81 12.40 -12.10
CA LEU A 207 -20.13 11.08 -11.57
C LEU A 207 -19.08 10.67 -10.55
N ARG A 208 -19.48 9.99 -9.47
CA ARG A 208 -18.51 9.40 -8.54
C ARG A 208 -17.77 8.26 -9.24
N LEU A 209 -16.45 8.18 -9.05
CA LEU A 209 -15.64 7.04 -9.45
C LEU A 209 -15.68 5.99 -8.33
N ASP A 210 -16.49 4.94 -8.54
CA ASP A 210 -16.66 3.84 -7.58
C ASP A 210 -15.37 3.02 -7.48
N ARG A 211 -14.95 2.45 -8.61
CA ARG A 211 -13.73 1.64 -8.71
C ARG A 211 -13.22 1.59 -10.14
N ILE A 212 -11.96 1.17 -10.29
CA ILE A 212 -11.34 0.84 -11.57
C ILE A 212 -10.94 -0.63 -11.54
N ILE A 213 -11.31 -1.38 -12.57
CA ILE A 213 -11.09 -2.82 -12.68
C ILE A 213 -10.11 -3.07 -13.83
N PRO A 214 -8.96 -3.71 -13.61
CA PRO A 214 -8.13 -4.21 -14.71
C PRO A 214 -8.90 -5.24 -15.52
N ASN A 215 -9.04 -5.01 -16.82
CA ASN A 215 -9.75 -5.90 -17.73
C ASN A 215 -9.04 -5.94 -19.09
N PRO A 216 -8.22 -6.97 -19.38
CA PRO A 216 -7.50 -7.10 -20.64
C PRO A 216 -8.39 -7.16 -21.89
N LYS A 217 -9.69 -7.48 -21.72
CA LYS A 217 -10.65 -7.53 -22.83
C LYS A 217 -11.30 -6.17 -23.12
N SER A 218 -11.20 -5.21 -22.21
CA SER A 218 -11.73 -3.86 -22.40
C SER A 218 -10.73 -2.99 -23.14
N ALA A 219 -11.25 -2.09 -23.99
CA ALA A 219 -10.44 -1.10 -24.69
C ALA A 219 -9.63 -0.24 -23.71
N GLY A 220 -8.31 -0.17 -23.89
CA GLY A 220 -7.38 0.47 -22.96
C GLY A 220 -7.08 -0.34 -21.67
N GLY A 221 -7.59 -1.57 -21.53
CA GLY A 221 -7.21 -2.53 -20.49
C GLY A 221 -7.83 -2.31 -19.10
N TYR A 222 -8.74 -1.33 -18.95
CA TYR A 222 -9.40 -1.02 -17.68
C TYR A 222 -10.86 -0.64 -17.87
N ASP A 223 -11.68 -1.01 -16.89
CA ASP A 223 -13.08 -0.58 -16.75
C ASP A 223 -13.23 0.42 -15.60
N PHE A 224 -13.85 1.55 -15.89
CA PHE A 224 -14.20 2.60 -14.94
C PHE A 224 -15.66 2.43 -14.55
N VAL A 225 -15.91 2.05 -13.30
CA VAL A 225 -17.25 1.93 -12.73
C VAL A 225 -17.62 3.26 -12.09
N LEU A 226 -18.61 3.93 -12.65
CA LEU A 226 -19.08 5.24 -12.24
C LEU A 226 -20.46 5.16 -11.60
N VAL A 227 -20.75 6.08 -10.69
CA VAL A 227 -22.05 6.22 -10.01
C VAL A 227 -22.61 7.60 -10.27
N ASN A 228 -23.81 7.62 -10.85
CA ASN A 228 -24.44 8.83 -11.35
C ASN A 228 -25.31 9.48 -10.26
N PRO A 229 -25.13 10.77 -9.92
CA PRO A 229 -25.96 11.44 -8.90
C PRO A 229 -27.44 11.60 -9.31
N TRP A 230 -27.81 11.34 -10.57
CA TRP A 230 -29.22 11.19 -10.96
C TRP A 230 -29.90 10.04 -10.21
N ASN A 231 -29.15 8.97 -9.91
CA ASN A 231 -29.55 7.92 -8.99
C ASN A 231 -28.30 7.16 -8.51
N ASN A 232 -27.79 7.50 -7.32
CA ASN A 232 -26.53 6.94 -6.82
C ASN A 232 -26.59 5.45 -6.43
N GLN A 233 -27.74 4.81 -6.66
CA GLN A 233 -27.94 3.37 -6.54
C GLN A 233 -27.57 2.62 -7.82
N LEU A 234 -27.41 3.34 -8.94
CA LEU A 234 -27.09 2.77 -10.25
C LEU A 234 -25.62 2.99 -10.61
N LYS A 235 -25.07 2.03 -11.34
CA LYS A 235 -23.68 2.03 -11.81
C LYS A 235 -23.62 1.99 -13.33
N GLU A 236 -22.67 2.73 -13.88
CA GLU A 236 -22.36 2.79 -15.31
C GLU A 236 -20.91 2.34 -15.48
N THR A 237 -20.59 1.58 -16.53
CA THR A 237 -19.23 1.07 -16.76
C THR A 237 -18.73 1.55 -18.12
N TYR A 238 -17.51 2.09 -18.13
CA TYR A 238 -16.87 2.62 -19.33
C TYR A 238 -15.45 2.08 -19.46
N SER A 239 -15.00 1.83 -20.68
CA SER A 239 -13.60 1.45 -20.93
C SER A 239 -12.67 2.68 -20.79
N LEU A 240 -11.38 2.45 -20.56
CA LEU A 240 -10.39 3.53 -20.50
C LEU A 240 -10.39 4.38 -21.78
N ASP A 241 -10.42 3.74 -22.96
CA ASP A 241 -10.42 4.43 -24.24
C ASP A 241 -11.65 5.35 -24.39
N GLU A 242 -12.82 4.90 -23.94
CA GLU A 242 -14.03 5.72 -23.96
C GLU A 242 -13.92 6.91 -22.99
N ILE A 243 -13.41 6.67 -21.78
CA ILE A 243 -13.18 7.73 -20.79
C ILE A 243 -12.21 8.79 -21.31
N GLN A 244 -11.17 8.38 -22.07
CA GLN A 244 -10.23 9.30 -22.72
C GLN A 244 -10.91 10.17 -23.79
N GLN A 245 -11.81 9.59 -24.60
CA GLN A 245 -12.54 10.32 -25.63
C GLN A 245 -13.54 11.35 -25.05
N ARG A 246 -14.03 11.13 -23.83
CA ARG A 246 -15.05 11.99 -23.19
C ARG A 246 -14.50 13.27 -22.52
N LYS A 247 -13.26 13.68 -22.80
CA LYS A 247 -12.61 14.91 -22.30
C LYS A 247 -12.79 15.10 -20.78
N CYS A 248 -12.33 14.11 -20.01
CA CYS A 248 -12.56 14.06 -18.58
C CYS A 248 -11.72 15.08 -17.79
N ARG A 249 -12.14 15.31 -16.55
CA ARG A 249 -11.38 15.91 -15.45
C ARG A 249 -11.70 15.11 -14.21
N PHE A 250 -10.69 14.65 -13.49
CA PHE A 250 -10.86 13.99 -12.21
C PHE A 250 -10.69 15.00 -11.09
N SER A 251 -11.46 14.82 -10.03
CA SER A 251 -11.53 15.74 -8.91
C SER A 251 -11.39 14.93 -7.64
N ILE A 252 -10.31 15.18 -6.91
CA ILE A 252 -9.89 14.38 -5.75
C ILE A 252 -10.09 15.23 -4.50
N PHE A 253 -10.78 14.68 -3.50
CA PHE A 253 -10.92 15.29 -2.17
C PHE A 253 -9.98 14.60 -1.18
N SER A 254 -9.43 15.36 -0.24
CA SER A 254 -8.74 14.77 0.93
C SER A 254 -9.79 14.19 1.88
N THR A 255 -9.59 13.00 2.45
CA THR A 255 -10.45 12.49 3.54
C THR A 255 -10.16 13.15 4.89
N LYS A 256 -9.01 13.80 5.02
CA LYS A 256 -8.66 14.56 6.23
C LYS A 256 -9.17 16.00 6.11
N PRO A 257 -9.98 16.47 7.08
CA PRO A 257 -10.46 17.84 7.09
C PRO A 257 -9.31 18.82 7.25
N TYR A 258 -9.52 20.05 6.77
CA TYR A 258 -8.63 21.18 7.00
C TYR A 258 -8.44 21.42 8.51
N LYS A 259 -7.39 20.84 9.09
CA LYS A 259 -6.78 21.38 10.32
C LYS A 259 -5.75 22.40 9.84
N ASN A 260 -5.83 23.63 10.34
CA ASN A 260 -4.86 24.70 10.09
C ASN A 260 -3.39 24.30 10.34
N ASP A 261 -3.15 23.12 10.91
CA ASP A 261 -1.84 22.61 11.30
C ASP A 261 -1.32 21.45 10.41
N LEU A 262 -2.12 20.84 9.53
CA LEU A 262 -1.62 19.92 8.50
C LEU A 262 -1.29 20.71 7.24
N LYS A 263 -0.06 21.24 7.23
CA LYS A 263 0.58 21.99 6.12
C LYS A 263 0.61 21.17 4.81
N PRO A 264 0.84 21.83 3.63
CA PRO A 264 0.80 21.26 2.26
C PRO A 264 1.56 19.95 1.98
N TYR A 265 2.33 19.45 2.95
CA TYR A 265 3.18 18.27 2.80
C TYR A 265 2.41 16.98 2.52
N GLU A 266 1.19 16.80 3.01
CA GLU A 266 0.46 15.55 2.74
C GLU A 266 0.09 15.41 1.26
N HIS A 267 -0.48 16.47 0.69
CA HIS A 267 -0.76 16.55 -0.74
C HIS A 267 0.52 16.45 -1.56
N ASP A 268 1.54 17.25 -1.22
CA ASP A 268 2.80 17.28 -1.97
C ASP A 268 3.58 15.97 -1.85
N LEU A 269 3.50 15.26 -0.72
CA LEU A 269 4.10 13.94 -0.54
C LEU A 269 3.35 12.91 -1.37
N LYS A 270 2.00 12.91 -1.34
CA LYS A 270 1.18 12.05 -2.19
C LYS A 270 1.53 12.27 -3.65
N GLU A 271 1.50 13.50 -4.14
CA GLU A 271 1.85 13.86 -5.52
C GLU A 271 3.28 13.41 -5.89
N LYS A 272 4.27 13.70 -5.02
CA LYS A 272 5.69 13.37 -5.26
C LYS A 272 5.93 11.85 -5.27
N LEU A 273 5.30 11.09 -4.38
CA LEU A 273 5.42 9.63 -4.33
C LEU A 273 4.65 8.94 -5.46
N PHE A 274 3.49 9.46 -5.86
CA PHE A 274 2.70 8.92 -6.96
C PHE A 274 3.32 9.14 -8.34
N LYS A 275 4.04 10.24 -8.55
CA LYS A 275 4.62 10.60 -9.87
C LYS A 275 5.99 10.00 -10.14
N VAL A 276 6.84 9.82 -9.11
CA VAL A 276 8.28 9.61 -9.34
C VAL A 276 8.79 8.22 -8.90
N TYR A 277 8.22 7.58 -7.89
CA TYR A 277 8.75 6.31 -7.35
C TYR A 277 7.64 5.36 -6.88
N GLN A 278 6.96 4.69 -7.81
CA GLN A 278 5.80 3.83 -7.52
C GLN A 278 6.07 2.72 -6.48
N LYS A 279 7.24 2.05 -6.53
CA LYS A 279 7.61 1.02 -5.53
C LYS A 279 7.83 1.60 -4.13
N LEU A 280 8.45 2.78 -4.05
CA LEU A 280 8.70 3.47 -2.77
C LEU A 280 7.39 4.02 -2.19
N GLY A 281 6.56 4.64 -3.04
CA GLY A 281 5.25 5.15 -2.67
C GLY A 281 4.36 4.06 -2.10
N LYS A 282 4.20 2.93 -2.84
CA LYS A 282 3.43 1.77 -2.35
C LYS A 282 3.87 1.33 -0.96
N LYS A 283 5.19 1.16 -0.76
CA LYS A 283 5.75 0.74 0.52
C LYS A 283 5.46 1.69 1.69
N ILE A 284 5.41 2.99 1.41
CA ILE A 284 5.07 4.02 2.39
C ILE A 284 3.56 4.01 2.67
N PHE A 285 2.73 3.97 1.63
CA PHE A 285 1.27 3.98 1.80
C PHE A 285 0.73 2.70 2.46
N ASP A 286 1.36 1.55 2.21
CA ASP A 286 1.00 0.27 2.82
C ASP A 286 1.38 0.22 4.32
N ASN A 287 2.12 1.22 4.83
CA ASN A 287 2.58 1.27 6.21
C ASN A 287 2.26 2.64 6.85
N ASP A 288 1.12 2.71 7.54
CA ASP A 288 0.66 3.95 8.17
C ASP A 288 1.69 4.53 9.15
N LYS A 289 2.37 3.72 9.96
CA LYS A 289 3.41 4.21 10.90
C LYS A 289 4.54 4.93 10.17
N LEU A 290 5.02 4.36 9.07
CA LEU A 290 6.05 4.95 8.23
C LEU A 290 5.54 6.22 7.53
N TYR A 291 4.32 6.20 7.02
CA TYR A 291 3.68 7.35 6.39
C TYR A 291 3.55 8.54 7.36
N GLN A 292 2.99 8.31 8.55
CA GLN A 292 2.87 9.35 9.59
C GLN A 292 4.25 9.87 10.02
N MET A 293 5.26 9.01 10.12
CA MET A 293 6.61 9.44 10.47
C MET A 293 7.20 10.37 9.41
N ILE A 294 7.08 10.05 8.11
CA ILE A 294 7.59 10.89 7.02
C ILE A 294 6.89 12.27 6.99
N LEU A 295 5.58 12.31 7.27
CA LEU A 295 4.84 13.56 7.39
C LEU A 295 5.39 14.40 8.55
N LYS A 296 5.51 13.82 9.75
CA LYS A 296 6.08 14.52 10.92
C LYS A 296 7.52 14.97 10.71
N MET A 297 8.34 14.17 10.02
CA MET A 297 9.70 14.58 9.65
C MET A 297 9.68 15.77 8.69
N SER A 298 8.76 15.80 7.73
CA SER A 298 8.60 16.93 6.80
C SER A 298 8.15 18.20 7.54
N GLU A 299 7.27 18.06 8.53
CA GLU A 299 6.84 19.16 9.41
C GLU A 299 8.01 19.71 10.23
N ALA A 300 8.76 18.84 10.92
CA ALA A 300 9.91 19.24 11.73
C ALA A 300 11.04 19.88 10.89
N ASN A 301 11.20 19.44 9.65
CA ASN A 301 12.13 20.01 8.67
C ASN A 301 11.68 21.38 8.13
N GLY A 302 10.42 21.77 8.35
CA GLY A 302 9.83 23.01 7.81
C GLY A 302 9.66 23.01 6.29
N LYS A 303 9.90 21.88 5.62
CA LYS A 303 9.68 21.65 4.18
C LYS A 303 9.57 20.15 3.89
N LEU A 304 8.85 19.80 2.82
CA LEU A 304 8.73 18.42 2.36
C LEU A 304 10.12 17.80 2.15
N LEU A 305 10.34 16.61 2.72
CA LEU A 305 11.57 15.86 2.49
C LEU A 305 11.75 15.58 0.98
N ASP A 306 12.99 15.66 0.51
CA ASP A 306 13.31 15.23 -0.85
C ASP A 306 13.26 13.69 -0.94
N LEU A 307 13.16 13.18 -2.17
CA LEU A 307 13.03 11.74 -2.44
C LEU A 307 14.24 10.93 -1.98
N ARG A 308 15.45 11.52 -2.01
CA ARG A 308 16.68 10.86 -1.59
C ARG A 308 16.63 10.64 -0.08
N THR A 309 16.26 11.67 0.67
CA THR A 309 16.08 11.61 2.12
C THR A 309 14.98 10.62 2.51
N ILE A 310 13.83 10.65 1.82
CA ILE A 310 12.74 9.68 2.05
C ILE A 310 13.23 8.24 1.82
N SER A 311 13.92 7.97 0.71
CA SER A 311 14.44 6.63 0.40
C SER A 311 15.41 6.11 1.47
N LYS A 312 16.30 6.97 2.00
CA LYS A 312 17.20 6.61 3.10
C LYS A 312 16.44 6.37 4.40
N CYS A 313 15.43 7.20 4.69
CA CYS A 313 14.55 7.05 5.84
C CYS A 313 13.86 5.68 5.84
N VAL A 314 13.27 5.29 4.70
CA VAL A 314 12.64 3.97 4.55
C VAL A 314 13.64 2.84 4.81
N LYS A 315 14.86 2.92 4.25
CA LYS A 315 15.90 1.90 4.50
C LYS A 315 16.29 1.79 5.98
N LEU A 316 16.35 2.90 6.71
CA LEU A 316 16.65 2.88 8.14
C LEU A 316 15.47 2.34 8.94
N TYR A 317 14.24 2.75 8.62
CA TYR A 317 13.01 2.24 9.23
C TYR A 317 12.92 0.71 9.17
N GLU A 318 13.30 0.10 8.05
CA GLU A 318 13.27 -1.35 7.88
C GLU A 318 14.36 -2.10 8.65
N ARG A 319 15.42 -1.40 9.04
CA ARG A 319 16.63 -2.00 9.64
C ARG A 319 16.77 -1.65 11.11
N ILE A 320 15.90 -0.81 11.65
CA ILE A 320 15.99 -0.33 13.02
C ILE A 320 14.60 -0.43 13.63
N SER A 321 14.47 -1.37 14.56
CA SER A 321 13.24 -1.52 15.31
C SER A 321 13.10 -0.33 16.28
N GLY A 322 11.88 0.22 16.33
CA GLY A 322 11.56 1.39 17.15
C GLY A 322 11.98 2.76 16.60
N PHE A 323 12.40 2.82 15.33
CA PHE A 323 12.77 4.09 14.67
C PHE A 323 11.72 5.21 14.74
N PRO A 324 10.39 4.96 14.55
CA PRO A 324 9.37 5.99 14.73
C PRO A 324 9.19 6.43 16.18
N ASN A 325 9.35 5.51 17.12
CA ASN A 325 9.21 5.77 18.56
C ASN A 325 10.33 6.70 19.02
N LEU A 326 11.56 6.46 18.55
CA LEU A 326 12.67 7.39 18.75
C LEU A 326 12.30 8.78 18.25
N PHE A 327 11.90 8.92 16.98
CA PHE A 327 11.59 10.24 16.41
C PHE A 327 10.52 11.00 17.21
N ALA A 328 9.49 10.30 17.68
CA ALA A 328 8.42 10.87 18.49
C ALA A 328 8.88 11.32 19.89
N ALA A 329 9.89 10.67 20.48
CA ALA A 329 10.43 11.00 21.80
C ALA A 329 11.42 12.18 21.81
N LEU A 330 11.90 12.59 20.63
CA LEU A 330 12.90 13.66 20.48
C LEU A 330 12.28 15.07 20.56
N SER A 331 13.04 16.02 21.09
CA SER A 331 12.73 17.45 20.95
C SER A 331 12.82 17.90 19.49
N LEU A 332 12.20 19.03 19.13
CA LEU A 332 12.23 19.56 17.75
C LEU A 332 13.66 19.73 17.20
N ARG A 333 14.60 20.20 18.03
CA ARG A 333 16.01 20.38 17.65
C ARG A 333 16.68 19.03 17.36
N GLU A 334 16.38 18.02 18.16
CA GLU A 334 16.90 16.66 17.97
C GLU A 334 16.27 15.96 16.77
N GLN A 335 14.97 16.20 16.51
CA GLN A 335 14.29 15.73 15.29
C GLN A 335 14.96 16.29 14.03
N GLN A 336 15.30 17.58 14.01
CA GLN A 336 16.03 18.21 12.90
C GLN A 336 17.44 17.64 12.72
N ALA A 337 18.15 17.36 13.82
CA ALA A 337 19.44 16.69 13.78
C ALA A 337 19.32 15.24 13.25
N MET A 338 18.28 14.51 13.67
CA MET A 338 17.98 13.17 13.18
C MET A 338 17.72 13.17 11.68
N ILE A 339 16.87 14.09 11.18
CA ILE A 339 16.58 14.25 9.74
C ILE A 339 17.86 14.49 8.95
N SER A 340 18.73 15.39 9.43
CA SER A 340 20.02 15.68 8.80
C SER A 340 20.93 14.44 8.76
N CYS A 341 20.93 13.64 9.83
CA CYS A 341 21.70 12.40 9.89
C CYS A 341 21.13 11.28 9.00
N VAL A 342 19.82 11.23 8.80
CA VAL A 342 19.16 10.33 7.84
C VAL A 342 19.60 10.65 6.40
N ASP A 343 19.74 11.92 6.05
CA ASP A 343 20.25 12.27 4.72
C ASP A 343 21.74 11.91 4.53
N LEU A 344 22.50 11.66 5.59
CA LEU A 344 23.90 11.25 5.45
C LEU A 344 24.11 9.74 5.45
N ASN A 345 23.16 8.96 6.00
CA ASN A 345 23.42 7.58 6.38
C ASN A 345 22.32 6.60 5.94
N THR A 346 22.73 5.41 5.49
CA THR A 346 21.83 4.27 5.21
C THR A 346 22.13 3.02 6.04
N LYS A 347 23.22 3.03 6.81
CA LYS A 347 23.62 1.94 7.70
C LYS A 347 23.24 2.30 9.14
N PRO A 348 22.54 1.43 9.88
CA PRO A 348 22.09 1.73 11.24
C PRO A 348 23.19 2.26 12.17
N THR A 349 24.34 1.58 12.20
CA THR A 349 25.45 1.94 13.09
C THR A 349 26.08 3.30 12.77
N GLN A 350 26.20 3.64 11.48
CA GLN A 350 26.70 4.95 11.05
C GLN A 350 25.69 6.04 11.38
N PHE A 351 24.40 5.79 11.13
CA PHE A 351 23.32 6.70 11.50
C PHE A 351 23.32 7.00 13.01
N ILE A 352 23.33 5.96 13.86
CA ILE A 352 23.32 6.12 15.33
C ILE A 352 24.55 6.91 15.79
N LYS A 353 25.74 6.57 15.26
CA LYS A 353 26.98 7.29 15.61
C LYS A 353 26.89 8.77 15.22
N SER A 354 26.52 9.08 13.98
CA SER A 354 26.35 10.46 13.52
C SER A 354 25.30 11.21 14.33
N PHE A 355 24.17 10.58 14.60
CA PHE A 355 23.08 11.19 15.35
C PHE A 355 23.49 11.51 16.79
N LEU A 356 24.12 10.58 17.50
CA LEU A 356 24.62 10.82 18.86
C LEU A 356 25.78 11.82 18.91
N SER A 357 26.52 12.01 17.83
CA SER A 357 27.51 13.09 17.71
C SER A 357 26.84 14.46 17.51
N SER A 358 25.77 14.53 16.72
CA SER A 358 25.03 15.77 16.45
C SER A 358 24.06 16.16 17.57
N ALA A 359 23.52 15.19 18.30
CA ALA A 359 22.56 15.37 19.39
C ALA A 359 22.91 14.46 20.59
N PRO A 360 23.95 14.80 21.38
CA PRO A 360 24.39 13.96 22.51
C PRO A 360 23.32 13.75 23.60
N SER A 361 22.41 14.72 23.78
CA SER A 361 21.28 14.65 24.73
C SER A 361 20.29 13.52 24.40
N ALA A 362 20.20 13.10 23.13
CA ALA A 362 19.28 12.06 22.69
C ALA A 362 19.71 10.64 23.10
N ARG A 363 20.84 10.48 23.81
CA ARG A 363 21.41 9.16 24.15
C ARG A 363 20.44 8.26 24.91
N SER A 364 19.69 8.79 25.89
CA SER A 364 18.71 8.00 26.64
C SER A 364 17.61 7.49 25.71
N ALA A 365 17.02 8.39 24.91
CA ALA A 365 15.96 8.05 23.96
C ALA A 365 16.43 7.02 22.92
N VAL A 366 17.66 7.13 22.42
CA VAL A 366 18.25 6.13 21.50
C VAL A 366 18.35 4.76 22.17
N PHE A 367 18.82 4.70 23.41
CA PHE A 367 18.94 3.46 24.16
C PHE A 367 17.57 2.86 24.54
N GLU A 368 16.57 3.69 24.84
CA GLU A 368 15.24 3.25 25.24
C GLU A 368 14.39 2.78 24.05
N HIS A 369 14.58 3.35 22.87
CA HIS A 369 13.67 3.14 21.74
C HIS A 369 14.26 2.36 20.58
N LEU A 370 15.59 2.30 20.41
CA LEU A 370 16.19 1.56 19.28
C LEU A 370 16.62 0.15 19.68
N ASP A 371 16.24 -0.81 18.85
CA ASP A 371 16.70 -2.20 18.92
C ASP A 371 17.27 -2.64 17.56
N LEU A 372 18.49 -3.17 17.58
CA LEU A 372 19.19 -3.69 16.39
C LEU A 372 19.26 -5.21 16.34
N THR A 373 18.60 -5.91 17.26
CA THR A 373 18.61 -7.38 17.34
C THR A 373 18.20 -8.01 16.01
N GLU A 374 17.03 -7.63 15.48
CA GLU A 374 16.50 -8.19 14.24
C GLU A 374 17.42 -7.90 13.04
N TYR A 375 18.02 -6.71 13.00
CA TYR A 375 18.97 -6.35 11.95
C TYR A 375 20.20 -7.28 11.93
N TYR A 376 20.79 -7.55 13.09
CA TYR A 376 21.96 -8.43 13.17
C TYR A 376 21.59 -9.90 12.98
N VAL A 377 20.45 -10.34 13.50
CA VAL A 377 19.91 -11.69 13.23
C VAL A 377 19.73 -11.91 11.74
N ASN A 378 19.16 -10.94 11.01
CA ASN A 378 19.00 -11.02 9.57
C ASN A 378 20.33 -11.03 8.82
N LEU A 379 21.32 -10.20 9.22
CA LEU A 379 22.66 -10.22 8.62
C LEU A 379 23.37 -11.58 8.77
N ILE A 380 23.16 -12.25 9.90
CA ILE A 380 23.74 -13.57 10.17
C ILE A 380 22.97 -14.64 9.40
N SER A 381 21.66 -14.72 9.59
CA SER A 381 20.82 -15.79 9.05
C SER A 381 20.81 -15.80 7.51
N GLN A 382 20.84 -14.61 6.90
CA GLN A 382 20.83 -14.42 5.45
C GLN A 382 22.23 -14.23 4.86
N TYR A 383 23.29 -14.47 5.64
CA TYR A 383 24.65 -14.36 5.12
C TYR A 383 24.81 -15.32 3.92
N PRO A 384 25.21 -14.82 2.74
CA PRO A 384 25.33 -15.65 1.55
C PRO A 384 26.50 -16.62 1.72
N ILE A 385 26.21 -17.91 1.55
CA ILE A 385 27.22 -18.96 1.43
C ILE A 385 27.21 -19.34 -0.05
N GLU A 386 28.30 -19.07 -0.76
CA GLU A 386 28.41 -19.42 -2.17
C GLU A 386 28.43 -20.94 -2.32
N SER A 387 27.92 -21.44 -3.45
CA SER A 387 27.99 -22.86 -3.77
C SER A 387 29.46 -23.27 -3.87
N VAL A 388 29.85 -24.25 -3.05
CA VAL A 388 31.19 -24.84 -3.10
C VAL A 388 31.34 -25.58 -4.43
N ASN A 389 32.41 -25.29 -5.19
CA ASN A 389 32.76 -26.12 -6.33
C ASN A 389 33.40 -27.41 -5.83
N PHE A 390 32.76 -28.55 -6.07
CA PHE A 390 33.24 -29.84 -5.55
C PHE A 390 34.51 -30.34 -6.25
N ASP A 391 34.93 -29.70 -7.34
CA ASP A 391 36.23 -29.94 -7.98
C ASP A 391 37.40 -29.29 -7.19
N ASP A 392 37.13 -28.34 -6.30
CA ASP A 392 38.15 -27.65 -5.51
C ASP A 392 38.80 -28.60 -4.48
N SER A 393 40.11 -28.43 -4.21
CA SER A 393 40.81 -29.24 -3.21
C SER A 393 40.14 -29.16 -1.82
N ILE A 394 40.25 -30.22 -1.02
CA ILE A 394 39.67 -30.24 0.35
C ILE A 394 40.22 -29.06 1.17
N GLU A 395 41.49 -28.71 0.96
CA GLU A 395 42.13 -27.56 1.58
C GLU A 395 41.49 -26.23 1.18
N SER A 396 41.20 -26.03 -0.11
CA SER A 396 40.50 -24.83 -0.61
C SER A 396 39.08 -24.73 -0.05
N VAL A 397 38.35 -25.84 0.03
CA VAL A 397 37.00 -25.91 0.60
C VAL A 397 37.01 -25.56 2.09
N ASN A 398 37.95 -26.12 2.85
CA ASN A 398 38.10 -25.81 4.28
C ASN A 398 38.51 -24.35 4.51
N LYS A 399 39.39 -23.79 3.68
CA LYS A 399 39.78 -22.38 3.75
C LYS A 399 38.60 -21.45 3.48
N TYR A 400 37.74 -21.79 2.52
CA TYR A 400 36.51 -21.03 2.27
C TYR A 400 35.55 -21.11 3.47
N LYS A 401 35.35 -22.30 4.04
CA LYS A 401 34.56 -22.48 5.27
C LYS A 401 35.06 -21.59 6.41
N GLU A 402 36.37 -21.61 6.69
CA GLU A 402 36.99 -20.77 7.72
C GLU A 402 36.78 -19.28 7.43
N SER A 403 36.87 -18.86 6.18
CA SER A 403 36.59 -17.48 5.76
C SER A 403 35.14 -17.08 6.05
N VAL A 404 34.17 -17.94 5.75
CA VAL A 404 32.75 -17.70 6.03
C VAL A 404 32.51 -17.57 7.54
N ILE A 405 33.07 -18.48 8.34
CA ILE A 405 32.98 -18.44 9.81
C ILE A 405 33.60 -17.15 10.35
N SER A 406 34.75 -16.75 9.82
CA SER A 406 35.43 -15.50 10.20
C SER A 406 34.55 -14.27 9.94
N GLU A 407 33.89 -14.19 8.78
CA GLU A 407 32.99 -13.07 8.47
C GLU A 407 31.73 -13.05 9.35
N LEU A 408 31.13 -14.22 9.61
CA LEU A 408 30.01 -14.33 10.56
C LEU A 408 30.42 -13.87 11.96
N GLN A 409 31.62 -14.25 12.43
CA GLN A 409 32.15 -13.82 13.73
C GLN A 409 32.33 -12.29 13.77
N LYS A 410 32.86 -11.69 12.69
CA LYS A 410 32.97 -10.22 12.59
C LYS A 410 31.60 -9.53 12.67
N ILE A 411 30.54 -10.12 12.10
CA ILE A 411 29.18 -9.56 12.21
C ILE A 411 28.71 -9.61 13.68
N LYS A 412 28.93 -10.73 14.36
CA LYS A 412 28.59 -10.90 15.78
C LYS A 412 29.33 -9.90 16.67
N ASP A 413 30.64 -9.76 16.49
CA ASP A 413 31.47 -8.83 17.27
C ASP A 413 31.01 -7.38 17.07
N ARG A 414 30.69 -7.01 15.82
CA ARG A 414 30.11 -5.69 15.51
C ARG A 414 28.78 -5.46 16.22
N ALA A 415 27.95 -6.50 16.35
CA ALA A 415 26.66 -6.43 17.04
C ALA A 415 26.86 -6.15 18.53
N PHE A 416 27.72 -6.91 19.20
CA PHE A 416 27.99 -6.73 20.63
C PHE A 416 28.65 -5.39 20.95
N ALA A 417 29.43 -4.83 20.02
CA ALA A 417 29.95 -3.47 20.14
C ALA A 417 28.86 -2.38 20.12
N GLN A 418 27.64 -2.66 19.64
CA GLN A 418 26.51 -1.70 19.66
C GLN A 418 25.75 -1.66 20.98
N LYS A 419 25.94 -2.63 21.88
CA LYS A 419 25.21 -2.72 23.16
C LYS A 419 25.35 -1.47 24.03
N LYS A 420 26.43 -0.70 23.86
CA LYS A 420 26.65 0.58 24.55
C LYS A 420 25.79 1.74 24.04
N TYR A 421 25.08 1.57 22.92
CA TYR A 421 24.32 2.63 22.25
C TYR A 421 22.84 2.29 22.10
N THR A 422 22.47 1.02 21.95
CA THR A 422 21.09 0.59 21.68
C THR A 422 20.73 -0.67 22.46
N GLN A 423 19.44 -1.02 22.46
CA GLN A 423 18.99 -2.34 22.92
C GLN A 423 19.52 -3.43 21.98
N LEU A 424 19.82 -4.58 22.57
CA LEU A 424 20.32 -5.76 21.87
C LEU A 424 20.04 -7.01 22.71
N ASN A 425 19.39 -8.02 22.11
CA ASN A 425 19.19 -9.33 22.73
C ASN A 425 20.32 -10.28 22.31
N ASN A 426 21.35 -10.37 23.17
CA ASN A 426 22.52 -11.20 22.93
C ASN A 426 22.16 -12.68 22.72
N ALA A 427 21.21 -13.22 23.49
CA ALA A 427 20.82 -14.63 23.40
C ALA A 427 20.22 -14.96 22.02
N THR A 428 19.43 -14.04 21.47
CA THR A 428 18.82 -14.22 20.14
C THR A 428 19.89 -14.16 19.04
N ILE A 429 20.86 -13.26 19.14
CA ILE A 429 21.97 -13.16 18.18
C ILE A 429 22.88 -14.39 18.26
N GLU A 430 23.23 -14.87 19.45
CA GLU A 430 24.01 -16.09 19.62
C GLU A 430 23.27 -17.31 19.07
N LYS A 431 21.96 -17.40 19.28
CA LYS A 431 21.14 -18.47 18.70
C LYS A 431 21.19 -18.46 17.17
N ALA A 432 20.95 -17.30 16.55
CA ALA A 432 21.01 -17.16 15.09
C ALA A 432 22.42 -17.48 14.54
N PHE A 433 23.47 -17.08 15.27
CA PHE A 433 24.85 -17.40 14.93
C PHE A 433 25.12 -18.91 14.98
N ALA A 434 24.72 -19.59 16.06
CA ALA A 434 24.87 -21.03 16.20
C ALA A 434 24.06 -21.81 15.15
N GLU A 435 22.86 -21.35 14.80
CA GLU A 435 22.06 -21.90 13.71
C GLU A 435 22.76 -21.76 12.36
N LYS A 436 23.30 -20.57 12.06
CA LYS A 436 24.02 -20.35 10.80
C LYS A 436 25.30 -21.15 10.71
N LEU A 437 26.02 -21.32 11.82
CA LEU A 437 27.21 -22.19 11.87
C LEU A 437 26.85 -23.66 11.59
N ARG A 438 25.73 -24.16 12.12
CA ARG A 438 25.24 -25.51 11.81
C ARG A 438 24.90 -25.67 10.32
N GLU A 439 24.29 -24.66 9.71
CA GLU A 439 24.03 -24.64 8.26
C GLU A 439 25.33 -24.69 7.45
N VAL A 440 26.32 -23.86 7.81
CA VAL A 440 27.66 -23.90 7.22
C VAL A 440 28.23 -25.31 7.37
N ASP A 441 28.30 -25.85 8.58
CA ASP A 441 28.86 -27.19 8.81
C ASP A 441 28.17 -28.28 7.99
N ALA A 442 26.83 -28.25 7.88
CA ALA A 442 26.06 -29.19 7.08
C ALA A 442 26.39 -29.10 5.59
N LEU A 443 26.45 -27.88 5.03
CA LEU A 443 26.77 -27.65 3.61
C LEU A 443 28.16 -28.18 3.25
N PHE A 444 29.16 -27.88 4.08
CA PHE A 444 30.53 -28.31 3.82
C PHE A 444 30.74 -29.81 4.09
N ARG A 445 30.04 -30.41 5.06
CA ARG A 445 30.05 -31.88 5.27
C ARG A 445 29.42 -32.62 4.09
N PHE A 446 28.28 -32.15 3.60
CA PHE A 446 27.62 -32.73 2.43
C PHE A 446 28.54 -32.64 1.20
N GLY A 447 29.16 -31.49 0.96
CA GLY A 447 30.08 -31.30 -0.15
C GLY A 447 31.31 -32.21 -0.14
N LEU A 448 31.86 -32.50 1.04
CA LEU A 448 32.99 -33.41 1.20
C LEU A 448 32.60 -34.89 1.06
N PHE A 449 31.33 -35.25 1.30
CA PHE A 449 30.82 -36.62 1.18
C PHE A 449 30.68 -37.08 -0.28
N PHE A 450 30.44 -36.16 -1.22
CA PHE A 450 30.30 -36.44 -2.66
C PHE A 450 31.57 -36.21 -3.47
N LYS A 451 32.65 -35.77 -2.83
CA LYS A 451 33.96 -35.89 -3.48
C LYS A 451 34.21 -37.39 -3.65
N PRO A 452 34.46 -37.91 -4.87
CA PRO A 452 34.77 -39.32 -5.02
C PRO A 452 35.99 -39.57 -4.16
N GLN A 453 35.82 -40.25 -3.03
CA GLN A 453 36.91 -41.01 -2.49
C GLN A 453 37.33 -41.90 -3.65
N ASN A 454 38.61 -41.87 -4.00
CA ASN A 454 39.24 -42.87 -4.84
C ASN A 454 39.10 -44.22 -4.10
N ILE A 455 37.89 -44.76 -4.08
CA ILE A 455 37.65 -46.18 -3.87
C ILE A 455 38.00 -46.76 -5.22
N ASP A 456 39.24 -47.25 -5.31
CA ASP A 456 39.69 -48.06 -6.42
C ASP A 456 38.76 -49.28 -6.51
N LEU A 457 37.70 -49.16 -7.33
CA LEU A 457 36.74 -50.22 -7.63
C LEU A 457 37.38 -51.42 -8.35
N ASN A 458 38.70 -51.43 -8.56
CA ASN A 458 39.44 -52.52 -9.19
C ASN A 458 40.20 -53.44 -8.23
N GLN A 459 40.12 -53.25 -6.90
CA GLN A 459 40.47 -54.36 -6.00
C GLN A 459 39.26 -55.28 -5.86
N ALA A 460 39.28 -56.34 -6.66
CA ALA A 460 38.35 -57.46 -6.59
C ALA A 460 38.20 -57.93 -5.13
N LEU A 461 37.04 -57.62 -4.52
CA LEU A 461 36.56 -58.29 -3.31
C LEU A 461 36.18 -59.73 -3.71
N ASN A 462 37.18 -60.61 -3.70
CA ASN A 462 36.99 -62.04 -3.88
C ASN A 462 36.40 -62.60 -2.57
N ILE A 463 35.08 -62.50 -2.42
CA ILE A 463 34.37 -63.09 -1.28
C ILE A 463 33.94 -64.51 -1.69
N ASN A 464 34.61 -65.50 -1.11
CA ASN A 464 34.28 -66.92 -1.18
C ASN A 464 32.92 -67.16 -0.47
N PRO A 465 31.94 -67.89 -1.03
CA PRO A 465 30.56 -67.94 -0.53
C PRO A 465 30.33 -68.53 0.88
N ASN A 466 31.38 -68.94 1.60
CA ASN A 466 31.27 -69.68 2.86
C ASN A 466 31.99 -69.00 4.05
N GLN A 467 32.12 -67.67 4.06
CA GLN A 467 32.60 -66.94 5.25
C GLN A 467 31.54 -65.94 5.74
N GLU A 468 31.14 -66.09 7.01
CA GLU A 468 30.26 -65.15 7.71
C GLU A 468 30.87 -63.74 7.72
N LEU A 469 30.10 -62.78 7.21
CA LEU A 469 30.47 -61.37 7.15
C LEU A 469 30.22 -60.75 8.53
N ASN A 470 31.27 -60.66 9.34
CA ASN A 470 31.21 -59.99 10.63
C ASN A 470 31.27 -58.46 10.40
N ILE A 471 30.11 -57.81 10.42
CA ILE A 471 30.01 -56.34 10.35
C ILE A 471 30.19 -55.78 11.78
N ASP A 472 31.30 -55.08 12.01
CA ASP A 472 31.61 -54.43 13.28
C ASP A 472 30.61 -53.29 13.57
N LEU A 473 30.01 -53.36 14.76
CA LEU A 473 28.78 -52.70 15.18
C LEU A 473 29.05 -51.31 15.79
N ASN A 474 29.91 -50.49 15.15
CA ASN A 474 30.39 -49.22 15.74
C ASN A 474 29.98 -47.93 15.01
N GLN A 475 28.91 -47.94 14.21
CA GLN A 475 28.24 -46.70 13.79
C GLN A 475 26.73 -46.82 13.98
N ALA A 476 26.24 -46.23 15.06
CA ALA A 476 24.85 -46.22 15.44
C ALA A 476 23.96 -45.61 14.35
N LEU A 477 23.12 -46.44 13.74
CA LEU A 477 21.88 -46.01 13.09
C LEU A 477 20.97 -45.46 14.20
N ASN A 478 20.74 -44.14 14.19
CA ASN A 478 19.79 -43.50 15.08
C ASN A 478 18.38 -43.75 14.53
N VAL A 479 17.74 -44.84 14.97
CA VAL A 479 16.34 -45.14 14.66
C VAL A 479 15.46 -44.46 15.73
N ASP A 480 14.51 -43.66 15.27
CA ASP A 480 13.50 -42.96 16.07
C ASP A 480 12.59 -44.00 16.80
N PRO A 481 12.32 -43.91 18.12
CA PRO A 481 11.65 -44.98 18.88
C PRO A 481 10.15 -45.20 18.59
N ASP A 482 9.52 -44.38 17.75
CA ASP A 482 8.05 -44.34 17.63
C ASP A 482 7.47 -45.02 16.37
N GLN A 483 8.22 -45.92 15.71
CA GLN A 483 7.64 -46.83 14.71
C GLN A 483 7.88 -48.30 15.07
N GLU A 484 6.84 -48.95 15.57
CA GLU A 484 6.77 -50.41 15.68
C GLU A 484 6.75 -51.02 14.26
N LEU A 485 7.88 -51.57 13.82
CA LEU A 485 7.94 -52.51 12.71
C LEU A 485 7.52 -53.89 13.23
N ASN A 486 6.27 -54.24 12.98
CA ASN A 486 5.76 -55.59 13.22
C ASN A 486 6.27 -56.51 12.10
N ILE A 487 7.26 -57.37 12.39
CA ILE A 487 7.72 -58.42 11.48
C ILE A 487 7.31 -59.78 12.07
N ASP A 488 6.46 -60.49 11.34
CA ASP A 488 6.05 -61.88 11.61
C ASP A 488 7.23 -62.82 11.28
N PRO A 489 7.62 -63.80 12.13
CA PRO A 489 8.88 -64.53 11.97
C PRO A 489 8.95 -65.52 10.80
N ASP A 490 7.86 -65.79 10.09
CA ASP A 490 7.76 -66.97 9.19
C ASP A 490 7.50 -66.65 7.71
N GLN A 491 8.01 -65.53 7.18
CA GLN A 491 8.08 -65.31 5.73
C GLN A 491 9.51 -65.18 5.21
N GLU A 492 9.95 -66.19 4.43
CA GLU A 492 11.12 -66.11 3.57
C GLU A 492 10.93 -65.02 2.51
N LEU A 493 11.73 -63.95 2.60
CA LEU A 493 11.83 -62.91 1.57
C LEU A 493 12.66 -63.44 0.39
N ASN A 494 11.97 -64.03 -0.58
CA ASN A 494 12.57 -64.38 -1.86
C ASN A 494 12.69 -63.10 -2.71
N ILE A 495 13.89 -62.49 -2.77
CA ILE A 495 14.16 -61.32 -3.60
C ILE A 495 14.64 -61.79 -4.97
N ASP A 496 13.79 -61.61 -5.97
CA ASP A 496 14.09 -61.77 -7.40
C ASP A 496 15.17 -60.73 -7.82
N PRO A 497 16.28 -61.13 -8.50
CA PRO A 497 17.36 -60.22 -8.87
C PRO A 497 16.96 -59.05 -9.79
N ASP A 498 15.78 -59.11 -10.41
CA ASP A 498 15.32 -58.09 -11.36
C ASP A 498 14.32 -57.06 -10.78
N GLN A 499 14.07 -57.06 -9.46
CA GLN A 499 13.28 -56.00 -8.84
C GLN A 499 14.09 -54.72 -8.61
N ARG A 500 13.84 -53.71 -9.45
CA ARG A 500 14.18 -52.32 -9.17
C ARG A 500 13.52 -51.89 -7.85
N ILE A 501 14.33 -51.51 -6.86
CA ILE A 501 13.86 -50.79 -5.68
C ILE A 501 13.42 -49.40 -6.15
N ASP A 502 12.11 -49.15 -6.22
CA ASP A 502 11.55 -47.83 -6.46
C ASP A 502 11.57 -47.02 -5.15
N LEU A 503 12.57 -46.14 -5.01
CA LEU A 503 12.65 -45.17 -3.92
C LEU A 503 11.71 -43.98 -4.18
N ASN A 504 10.40 -44.26 -4.23
CA ASN A 504 9.34 -43.25 -4.27
C ASN A 504 8.66 -43.07 -2.90
N GLN A 505 9.45 -43.05 -1.82
CA GLN A 505 8.99 -42.46 -0.56
C GLN A 505 9.65 -41.10 -0.38
N GLY A 506 8.81 -40.06 -0.54
CA GLY A 506 9.21 -38.67 -0.65
C GLY A 506 10.00 -38.16 0.56
N ILE A 507 11.28 -37.90 0.33
CA ILE A 507 12.01 -36.87 1.04
C ILE A 507 11.54 -35.53 0.45
N ASP A 508 10.94 -34.67 1.27
CA ASP A 508 10.52 -33.34 0.85
C ASP A 508 11.76 -32.44 0.60
N ILE A 509 12.28 -32.50 -0.63
CA ILE A 509 13.44 -31.74 -1.11
C ILE A 509 13.08 -30.26 -1.40
N ASN A 510 11.84 -29.82 -1.15
CA ASN A 510 11.41 -28.46 -1.52
C ASN A 510 12.03 -27.31 -0.70
N ARG A 511 12.91 -27.58 0.26
CA ARG A 511 13.62 -26.53 1.01
C ARG A 511 14.96 -26.08 0.40
N TYR A 512 15.49 -26.80 -0.60
CA TYR A 512 16.77 -26.49 -1.24
C TYR A 512 16.65 -26.46 -2.78
N ARG A 513 15.94 -25.46 -3.32
CA ARG A 513 16.05 -25.12 -4.75
C ARG A 513 17.34 -24.33 -4.98
N PHE A 514 18.42 -25.01 -5.35
CA PHE A 514 19.56 -24.38 -6.00
C PHE A 514 19.50 -24.65 -7.51
N GLY A 515 19.69 -23.57 -8.28
CA GLY A 515 19.50 -23.54 -9.72
C GLY A 515 20.55 -24.33 -10.49
N LEU A 516 20.11 -25.41 -11.13
CA LEU A 516 20.81 -26.05 -12.24
C LEU A 516 20.05 -25.74 -13.53
N PHE A 517 20.27 -24.56 -14.12
CA PHE A 517 19.96 -24.36 -15.54
C PHE A 517 20.96 -23.38 -16.17
N SER A 518 21.91 -23.93 -16.91
CA SER A 518 22.65 -23.20 -17.94
C SER A 518 21.88 -23.32 -19.26
N LYS A 519 21.27 -22.20 -19.70
CA LYS A 519 20.58 -21.93 -20.99
C LYS A 519 19.19 -22.57 -21.20
N PRO A 520 18.13 -21.79 -21.52
CA PRO A 520 16.83 -22.33 -21.85
C PRO A 520 16.82 -22.82 -23.31
N THR A 521 16.58 -24.11 -23.51
CA THR A 521 16.06 -24.62 -24.79
C THR A 521 14.59 -24.95 -24.60
N ASN A 522 13.77 -24.47 -25.53
CA ASN A 522 12.31 -24.62 -25.52
C ASN A 522 11.97 -26.11 -25.69
N ILE A 523 11.39 -26.75 -24.67
CA ILE A 523 10.90 -28.14 -24.77
C ILE A 523 9.38 -28.12 -24.55
N ASN A 524 8.67 -28.61 -25.56
CA ASN A 524 7.22 -28.76 -25.62
C ASN A 524 6.78 -29.90 -24.67
N PRO A 525 5.74 -29.75 -23.80
CA PRO A 525 5.49 -30.70 -22.71
C PRO A 525 4.94 -32.09 -23.10
N ASN A 526 4.77 -32.39 -24.40
CA ASN A 526 4.02 -33.57 -24.85
C ASN A 526 4.83 -34.56 -25.70
N GLN A 527 6.14 -34.73 -25.46
CA GLN A 527 6.91 -35.84 -26.03
C GLN A 527 7.72 -36.54 -24.96
N GLU A 528 7.45 -37.84 -24.76
CA GLU A 528 8.30 -38.75 -24.00
C GLU A 528 9.69 -38.82 -24.65
N LEU A 529 10.73 -38.61 -23.85
CA LEU A 529 12.13 -38.78 -24.24
C LEU A 529 12.66 -40.03 -23.53
N ASP A 530 12.82 -41.09 -24.31
CA ASP A 530 13.54 -42.29 -23.92
C ASP A 530 15.04 -42.03 -24.17
N ILE A 531 15.86 -42.04 -23.12
CA ILE A 531 17.31 -41.83 -23.20
C ILE A 531 17.99 -43.15 -22.80
N ASP A 532 18.40 -43.92 -23.81
CA ASP A 532 19.26 -45.09 -23.65
C ASP A 532 20.73 -44.65 -23.47
N LEU A 533 21.36 -45.09 -22.38
CA LEU A 533 22.69 -44.65 -21.91
C LEU A 533 23.86 -45.52 -22.42
N ASN A 534 23.65 -46.42 -23.39
CA ASN A 534 24.70 -47.35 -23.83
C ASN A 534 25.05 -47.30 -25.34
N GLN A 535 25.42 -46.14 -25.87
CA GLN A 535 26.12 -46.08 -27.17
C GLN A 535 27.52 -45.45 -27.07
N LYS A 536 28.52 -46.32 -27.32
CA LYS A 536 29.92 -45.96 -27.56
C LYS A 536 30.03 -44.91 -28.67
N LEU A 537 30.70 -43.80 -28.36
CA LEU A 537 31.12 -42.79 -29.32
C LEU A 537 32.11 -43.41 -30.31
N ASN A 538 31.71 -43.57 -31.58
CA ASN A 538 32.62 -43.95 -32.65
C ASN A 538 33.03 -42.67 -33.40
N LEU A 539 34.27 -42.23 -33.20
CA LEU A 539 34.85 -41.09 -33.91
C LEU A 539 35.37 -41.56 -35.27
N GLU A 540 34.59 -41.37 -36.33
CA GLU A 540 35.14 -41.39 -37.70
C GLU A 540 35.45 -39.98 -38.18
N THR A 541 36.74 -39.76 -38.41
CA THR A 541 37.33 -38.64 -39.14
C THR A 541 37.04 -38.81 -40.64
N LYS A 542 36.49 -37.77 -41.29
CA LYS A 542 36.70 -37.56 -42.73
C LYS A 542 36.85 -36.08 -43.06
N ALA A 543 38.03 -35.78 -43.60
CA ALA A 543 38.40 -34.54 -44.26
C ALA A 543 37.86 -34.49 -45.71
N LYS A 544 37.88 -33.26 -46.27
CA LYS A 544 37.71 -32.83 -47.68
C LYS A 544 36.25 -32.74 -48.17
N ASN A 545 35.81 -31.68 -48.84
CA ASN A 545 36.49 -30.59 -49.58
C ASN A 545 36.00 -29.20 -49.15
#